data_AF-R7J2X8-F1
#
_entry.id   AF-R7J2X8-F1
#
_cell.length_a   1.000
_cell.length_b   1.000
_cell.length_c   1.000
_cell.angle_alpha   90.00
_cell.angle_beta   90.00
_cell.angle_gamma   90.00
#
_symmetry.space_group_name_H-M   'P 1'
#
loop_
_entity.id
_entity.type
_entity.pdbx_description
1 polymer ?
#
loop_
_entity_poly.entity_id
_entity_poly.type
_entity_poly.pdbx_seq_one_letter_code
_entity_poly.pdbx_strand_id
1 'polypeptide(L)'
;MTIQFSDRAVPYGVFLNDLADALYERLRKQNEPEYICQNEAFRRFGRKNVERWRDSGRIEPCKRLRKVEYRVRDLQRLKDAKQDYFR
;
A
#
# COMPACT_ATOMS: atom_id res chain seq x y z
N MET A 1 -26.82 19.77 -3.27
CA MET A 1 -25.93 20.92 -2.96
C MET A 1 -24.63 20.74 -3.73
N THR A 2 -24.12 21.81 -4.33
CA THR A 2 -22.87 21.83 -5.13
C THR A 2 -21.93 22.88 -4.55
N ILE A 3 -20.63 22.59 -4.50
CA ILE A 3 -19.57 23.52 -4.13
C ILE A 3 -19.01 24.14 -5.41
N GLN A 4 -18.86 25.47 -5.42
CA GLN A 4 -18.31 26.22 -6.54
C GLN A 4 -16.80 26.39 -6.34
N PHE A 5 -16.01 25.97 -7.33
CA PHE A 5 -14.59 26.25 -7.46
C PHE A 5 -14.38 27.25 -8.61
N SER A 6 -13.17 27.82 -8.71
CA SER A 6 -12.83 28.84 -9.72
C SER A 6 -13.02 28.35 -11.16
N ASP A 7 -12.91 27.05 -11.39
CA ASP A 7 -12.91 26.40 -12.70
C ASP A 7 -14.13 25.49 -12.94
N ARG A 8 -14.86 25.09 -11.88
CA ARG A 8 -15.99 24.14 -11.98
C ARG A 8 -16.90 24.11 -10.76
N ALA A 9 -18.09 23.54 -10.94
CA ALA A 9 -18.99 23.18 -9.85
C ALA A 9 -18.87 21.67 -9.55
N VAL A 10 -18.74 21.29 -8.29
CA VAL A 10 -18.64 19.88 -7.85
C VAL A 10 -19.79 19.55 -6.91
N PRO A 11 -20.52 18.43 -7.10
CA PRO A 11 -21.51 17.97 -6.13
C PRO A 11 -20.90 17.79 -4.75
N TYR A 12 -21.60 18.23 -3.71
CA TYR A 12 -21.10 18.17 -2.32
C TYR A 12 -20.63 16.76 -1.91
N GLY A 13 -21.37 15.72 -2.33
CA GLY A 13 -20.99 14.33 -2.06
C GLY A 13 -19.68 13.91 -2.73
N VAL A 14 -19.40 14.40 -3.95
CA VAL A 14 -18.12 14.13 -4.65
C VAL A 14 -16.98 14.80 -3.90
N PHE A 15 -17.12 16.07 -3.54
CA PHE A 15 -16.10 16.78 -2.77
C PHE A 15 -15.81 16.10 -1.42
N LEU A 16 -16.85 15.68 -0.69
CA LEU A 16 -16.65 14.99 0.58
C LEU A 16 -15.88 13.67 0.42
N ASN A 17 -16.18 12.90 -0.63
CA ASN A 17 -15.46 11.66 -0.91
C ASN A 17 -13.99 11.95 -1.25
N ASP A 18 -13.74 12.91 -2.15
CA ASP A 18 -12.36 13.29 -2.54
C ASP A 18 -11.56 13.77 -1.32
N LEU A 19 -12.19 14.55 -0.44
CA LEU A 19 -11.57 15.01 0.81
C LEU A 19 -11.30 13.84 1.76
N ALA A 20 -12.27 12.93 1.94
CA ALA A 20 -12.12 11.77 2.81
C ALA A 20 -10.98 10.87 2.33
N ASP A 21 -10.89 10.60 1.03
CA ASP A 21 -9.82 9.81 0.42
C ASP A 21 -8.46 10.49 0.58
N ALA A 22 -8.39 11.82 0.36
CA ALA A 22 -7.17 12.59 0.56
C ALA A 22 -6.69 12.57 2.02
N LEU A 23 -7.62 12.66 2.98
CA LEU A 23 -7.30 12.57 4.41
C LEU A 23 -6.86 11.15 4.79
N TYR A 24 -7.58 10.13 4.31
CA TYR A 24 -7.25 8.74 4.54
C TYR A 24 -5.83 8.41 4.06
N GLU A 25 -5.45 8.81 2.85
CA GLU A 25 -4.11 8.55 2.32
C GLU A 25 -3.01 9.27 3.12
N ARG A 26 -3.27 10.48 3.62
CA ARG A 26 -2.32 11.21 4.49
C ARG A 26 -2.15 10.49 5.83
N LEU A 27 -3.24 10.10 6.47
CA LEU A 27 -3.22 9.39 7.75
C LEU A 27 -2.60 7.99 7.62
N ARG A 28 -2.91 7.28 6.53
CA ARG A 28 -2.33 5.97 6.23
C ARG A 28 -0.81 6.06 6.08
N LYS A 29 -0.30 7.05 5.34
CA LYS A 29 1.15 7.26 5.16
C LYS A 29 1.86 7.61 6.47
N GLN A 30 1.24 8.41 7.34
CA GLN A 30 1.82 8.75 8.64
C GLN A 30 1.91 7.54 9.59
N ASN A 31 0.93 6.64 9.54
CA ASN A 31 0.84 5.48 10.42
C ASN A 31 1.36 4.18 9.77
N GLU A 32 2.02 4.26 8.61
CA GLU A 32 2.54 3.09 7.92
C GLU A 32 3.74 2.52 8.71
N PRO A 33 3.66 1.29 9.24
CA PRO A 33 4.75 0.71 10.01
C PRO A 33 5.96 0.44 9.08
N GLU A 34 7.17 0.55 9.61
CA GLU A 34 8.37 0.24 8.80
C GLU A 34 8.43 -1.25 8.41
N TYR A 35 7.97 -2.12 9.31
CA TYR A 35 7.89 -3.57 9.12
C TYR A 35 6.48 -4.09 9.39
N ILE A 36 6.06 -5.08 8.61
CA ILE A 36 4.80 -5.81 8.81
C ILE A 36 5.08 -7.30 8.93
N CYS A 37 4.24 -8.00 9.70
CA CYS A 37 4.34 -9.45 9.81
C CYS A 37 4.00 -10.15 8.49
N GLN A 38 4.47 -11.39 8.33
CA GLN A 38 4.23 -12.20 7.13
C GLN A 38 2.75 -12.32 6.74
N ASN A 39 1.85 -12.52 7.71
CA ASN A 39 0.42 -12.63 7.43
C ASN A 39 -0.14 -11.32 6.85
N GLU A 40 0.30 -10.17 7.36
CA GLU A 40 -0.10 -8.87 6.85
C GLU A 40 0.51 -8.60 5.47
N ALA A 41 1.77 -9.00 5.24
CA ALA A 41 2.38 -8.91 3.92
C ALA A 41 1.61 -9.75 2.88
N PHE A 42 1.23 -10.98 3.22
CA PHE A 42 0.44 -11.84 2.35
C PHE A 42 -0.94 -11.26 2.05
N ARG A 43 -1.58 -10.62 3.03
CA ARG A 43 -2.88 -9.95 2.86
C ARG A 43 -2.78 -8.75 1.92
N ARG A 44 -1.75 -7.90 2.08
CA ARG A 44 -1.60 -6.66 1.31
C ARG A 44 -1.05 -6.86 -0.11
N PHE A 45 -0.10 -7.78 -0.27
CA PHE A 45 0.67 -7.93 -1.51
C PHE A 45 0.38 -9.25 -2.25
N GLY A 46 -0.37 -10.15 -1.63
CA GLY A 46 -0.67 -11.49 -2.15
C GLY A 46 0.44 -12.49 -1.82
N ARG A 47 0.05 -13.64 -1.24
CA ARG A 47 0.99 -14.68 -0.80
C ARG A 47 1.99 -15.12 -1.88
N LYS A 48 1.50 -15.43 -3.09
CA LYS A 48 2.35 -15.87 -4.21
C LYS A 48 3.40 -14.82 -4.60
N ASN A 49 3.07 -13.54 -4.53
CA ASN A 49 4.01 -12.47 -4.86
C ASN A 49 5.10 -12.37 -3.79
N VAL A 50 4.70 -12.35 -2.51
CA VAL A 50 5.67 -12.27 -1.40
C VAL A 50 6.59 -13.49 -1.38
N GLU A 51 6.06 -14.69 -1.56
CA GLU A 51 6.87 -15.91 -1.65
C GLU A 51 7.83 -15.85 -2.84
N ARG A 52 7.37 -15.46 -4.05
CA ARG A 52 8.25 -15.28 -5.21
C ARG A 52 9.36 -14.25 -4.96
N TRP A 53 9.02 -13.09 -4.40
CA TRP A 53 10.01 -12.04 -4.11
C TRP A 53 11.04 -12.51 -3.08
N ARG A 54 10.62 -13.27 -2.07
CA ARG A 54 11.52 -13.89 -1.10
C ARG A 54 12.43 -14.92 -1.78
N ASP A 55 11.84 -15.84 -2.55
CA ASP A 55 12.56 -16.95 -3.17
C ASP A 55 13.53 -16.48 -4.27
N SER A 56 13.24 -15.34 -4.90
CA SER A 56 14.13 -14.65 -5.85
C SER A 56 15.15 -13.71 -5.18
N GLY A 57 15.17 -13.61 -3.85
CA GLY A 57 16.10 -12.76 -3.10
C GLY A 57 15.84 -11.25 -3.23
N ARG A 58 14.66 -10.84 -3.70
CA ARG A 58 14.29 -9.43 -3.87
C ARG A 58 13.83 -8.76 -2.57
N ILE A 59 13.43 -9.55 -1.58
CA ILE A 59 13.13 -9.08 -0.22
C ILE A 59 13.84 -9.99 0.79
N GLU A 60 14.31 -9.39 1.88
CA GLU A 60 14.91 -10.12 2.98
C GLU A 60 13.91 -10.23 4.14
N PRO A 61 13.56 -11.45 4.59
CA PRO A 61 12.74 -11.63 5.78
C PRO A 61 13.56 -11.32 7.04
N CYS A 62 13.06 -10.41 7.88
CA CYS A 62 13.62 -10.16 9.20
C CYS A 62 12.91 -11.05 10.24
N LYS A 63 13.68 -11.79 11.06
CA LYS A 63 13.12 -12.55 12.18
C LYS A 63 13.20 -11.73 13.46
N ARG A 64 12.06 -11.25 13.96
CA ARG A 64 11.95 -10.54 15.24
C ARG A 64 10.98 -11.27 16.16
N LEU A 65 11.42 -11.57 17.39
CA LEU A 65 10.59 -12.23 18.42
C LEU A 65 9.83 -13.47 17.91
N ARG A 66 10.51 -14.36 17.15
CA ARG A 66 9.93 -15.58 16.52
C ARG A 66 8.91 -15.35 15.41
N LYS A 67 8.67 -14.11 14.99
CA LYS A 67 7.82 -13.78 13.84
C LYS A 67 8.69 -13.37 12.66
N VAL A 68 8.23 -13.73 11.45
CA VAL A 68 8.81 -13.23 10.20
C VAL A 68 8.12 -11.91 9.88
N GLU A 69 8.93 -10.89 9.67
CA GLU A 69 8.52 -9.56 9.28
C GLU A 69 9.22 -9.15 7.98
N TYR A 70 8.58 -8.27 7.22
CA TYR A 70 9.09 -7.73 5.96
C TYR A 70 9.03 -6.21 6.02
N ARG A 71 10.05 -5.57 5.45
CA ARG A 71 10.08 -4.11 5.35
C ARG A 71 9.05 -3.65 4.32
N VAL A 72 8.17 -2.73 4.73
CA VAL A 72 7.05 -2.27 3.89
C VAL A 72 7.54 -1.57 2.62
N ARG A 73 8.62 -0.78 2.73
CA ARG A 73 9.19 -0.03 1.59
C ARG A 73 9.63 -0.96 0.45
N ASP A 74 10.23 -2.10 0.76
CA ASP A 74 10.73 -3.03 -0.25
C ASP A 74 9.57 -3.75 -0.96
N LEU A 75 8.56 -4.17 -0.18
CA LEU A 75 7.32 -4.76 -0.72
C LEU A 75 6.58 -3.76 -1.63
N GLN A 76 6.49 -2.49 -1.22
CA GLN A 76 5.83 -1.45 -2.00
C GLN A 76 6.59 -1.15 -3.30
N ARG A 77 7.92 -1.03 -3.24
CA ARG A 77 8.75 -0.86 -4.43
C ARG A 77 8.56 -2.01 -5.43
N LEU A 78 8.47 -3.24 -4.95
CA LEU A 78 8.26 -4.40 -5.81
C LEU A 78 6.85 -4.49 -6.36
N LYS A 79 5.83 -4.03 -5.62
CA LYS A 79 4.46 -3.90 -6.13
C LYS A 79 4.39 -2.92 -7.29
N ASP A 80 5.04 -1.77 -7.16
CA ASP A 80 4.99 -0.68 -8.14
C ASP A 80 5.86 -0.97 -9.39
N ALA A 81 6.81 -1.89 -9.28
CA ALA A 81 7.58 -2.37 -10.42
C ALA A 81 6.68 -3.14 -11.41
N LYS A 82 6.96 -3.01 -12.72
CA LYS A 82 6.25 -3.79 -13.75
C LYS A 82 6.43 -5.27 -13.47
N GLN A 83 5.32 -5.96 -13.22
CA GLN A 83 5.35 -7.39 -12.98
C GLN A 83 5.50 -8.14 -14.31
N ASP A 84 6.42 -9.09 -14.31
CA ASP A 84 6.85 -9.92 -15.43
C ASP A 84 5.81 -10.96 -15.87
N TYR A 85 4.78 -11.20 -15.06
CA TYR A 85 3.72 -12.19 -15.31
C TYR A 85 2.43 -11.63 -15.93
N PHE A 86 2.31 -10.31 -16.14
CA PHE A 86 1.29 -9.75 -17.02
C PHE A 86 1.85 -9.72 -18.46
N ARG A 87 1.86 -10.88 -19.10
CA ARG A 87 2.06 -11.01 -20.55
C ARG A 87 0.74 -10.84 -21.28
#